data_AF-J7QV96-F1
#
_entry.id   AF-J7QV96-F1
#
_cell.length_a   1.000
_cell.length_b   1.000
_cell.length_c   1.000
_cell.angle_alpha   90.00
_cell.angle_beta   90.00
_cell.angle_gamma   90.00
#
_symmetry.space_group_name_H-M   'P 1'
#
loop_
_entity.id
_entity.type
_entity.pdbx_description
1 polymer ?
#
loop_
_entity_poly.entity_id
_entity_poly.type
_entity_poly.pdbx_seq_one_letter_code
_entity_poly.pdbx_strand_id
1 'polypeptide(L)'
;MDSALQDECVSVVERQDDEGAYMIRIGTLETVVTIRLRRTWGSRTAYRLSHAIKTPRQPSPFWSCVSEADTPGDALRKAISGFTMHYRKAVGEGYAPAEDWLVPAGS
;
A
#
# COMPACT_ATOMS: atom_id res chain seq x y z
N MET A 1 -13.40 6.39 -7.04
CA MET A 1 -11.98 5.99 -7.16
C MET A 1 -11.27 6.20 -5.83
N ASP A 2 -11.63 7.25 -5.08
CA ASP A 2 -10.92 7.76 -3.91
C ASP A 2 -11.26 7.12 -2.55
N SER A 3 -12.21 6.20 -2.46
CA SER A 3 -12.63 5.64 -1.16
C SER A 3 -11.52 4.88 -0.43
N ALA A 4 -10.55 4.33 -1.17
CA ALA A 4 -9.39 3.67 -0.57
C ALA A 4 -8.43 4.66 0.10
N LEU A 5 -8.34 5.89 -0.40
CA LEU A 5 -7.50 6.96 0.17
C LEU A 5 -8.12 7.59 1.43
N GLN A 6 -9.39 7.29 1.71
CA GLN A 6 -10.12 7.72 2.91
C GLN A 6 -9.98 6.74 4.08
N ASP A 7 -9.19 5.67 3.92
CA ASP A 7 -8.86 4.77 5.02
C ASP A 7 -8.16 5.57 6.14
N GLU A 8 -8.63 5.46 7.39
CA GLU A 8 -8.13 6.21 8.55
C GLU A 8 -6.62 6.02 8.81
N CYS A 9 -6.08 4.88 8.36
CA CYS A 9 -4.66 4.55 8.47
C CYS A 9 -3.86 5.08 7.27
N VAL A 10 -4.44 5.88 6.39
CA VAL A 10 -3.78 6.43 5.21
C VAL A 10 -3.79 7.94 5.30
N SER A 11 -2.60 8.53 5.27
CA SER A 11 -2.43 9.96 5.02
C SER A 11 -1.87 10.15 3.62
N VAL A 12 -2.59 10.88 2.76
CA VAL A 12 -2.12 11.18 1.41
C VAL A 12 -1.12 12.33 1.47
N VAL A 13 0.10 12.09 0.99
CA VAL A 13 1.15 13.11 0.89
C VAL A 13 1.03 13.84 -0.44
N GLU A 14 0.93 13.08 -1.53
CA GLU A 14 0.83 13.62 -2.88
C GLU A 14 0.07 12.66 -3.80
N ARG A 15 -0.63 13.24 -4.78
CA ARG A 15 -1.32 12.50 -5.84
C ARG A 15 -0.91 13.06 -7.18
N GLN A 16 -0.48 12.16 -8.06
CA GLN A 16 -0.17 12.45 -9.45
C GLN A 16 -1.05 11.53 -10.30
N ASP A 17 -2.33 11.88 -10.40
CA ASP A 17 -3.34 11.03 -11.05
C ASP A 17 -3.01 10.78 -12.54
N ASP A 18 -2.41 11.75 -13.24
CA ASP A 18 -1.97 11.63 -14.63
C ASP A 18 -0.83 10.60 -14.81
N GLU A 19 0.03 10.46 -13.80
CA GLU A 19 1.11 9.47 -13.77
C GLU A 19 0.69 8.13 -13.13
N GLY A 20 -0.53 8.08 -12.59
CA GLY A 20 -1.02 6.96 -11.79
C GLY A 20 -0.21 6.74 -10.52
N ALA A 21 0.42 7.78 -9.97
CA ALA A 21 1.28 7.69 -8.79
C ALA A 21 0.62 8.31 -7.55
N TYR A 22 0.65 7.56 -6.44
CA TYR A 22 0.06 7.95 -5.16
C TYR A 22 1.11 7.80 -4.08
N MET A 23 1.46 8.89 -3.40
CA MET A 23 2.40 8.92 -2.29
C MET A 23 1.62 9.04 -0.99
N ILE A 24 1.75 8.02 -0.14
CA ILE A 24 0.97 7.89 1.08
C ILE A 24 1.86 7.55 2.28
N ARG A 25 1.37 7.86 3.49
CA ARG A 25 1.88 7.34 4.76
C ARG A 25 0.88 6.38 5.37
N ILE A 26 1.37 5.41 6.12
CA ILE A 26 0.56 4.38 6.77
C ILE A 26 0.59 4.59 8.29
N GLY A 27 -0.56 4.92 8.87
CA GLY A 27 -0.72 5.18 10.29
C GLY A 27 0.20 6.29 10.77
N THR A 28 1.06 5.99 11.74
CA THR A 28 2.04 6.93 12.30
C THR A 28 3.44 6.76 11.71
N LEU A 29 3.59 5.97 10.64
CA LEU A 29 4.89 5.76 9.98
C LEU A 29 5.22 6.96 9.10
N GLU A 30 6.43 7.50 9.23
CA GLU A 30 6.88 8.70 8.52
C GLU A 30 7.33 8.39 7.09
N THR A 31 7.82 7.17 6.85
CA THR A 31 8.25 6.71 5.53
C THR A 31 7.10 6.78 4.52
N VAL A 32 7.36 7.46 3.40
CA VAL A 32 6.41 7.61 2.30
C VAL A 32 6.43 6.37 1.41
N VAL A 33 5.27 5.75 1.22
CA VAL A 33 5.05 4.64 0.31
C VAL A 33 4.50 5.18 -1.01
N THR A 34 5.16 4.83 -2.12
CA THR A 34 4.67 5.16 -3.46
C THR A 34 3.94 3.96 -4.05
N ILE A 35 2.69 4.17 -4.46
CA ILE A 35 1.88 3.24 -5.24
C ILE A 35 1.85 3.76 -6.67
N ARG A 36 2.25 2.93 -7.64
CA ARG A 36 2.15 3.26 -9.07
C ARG A 36 1.17 2.33 -9.77
N LEU A 37 0.17 2.87 -10.42
CA LEU A 37 -0.79 2.13 -11.22
C LEU A 37 -0.34 2.13 -12.70
N ARG A 38 -0.55 1.00 -13.38
CA ARG A 38 -0.27 0.86 -14.80
C ARG A 38 -1.32 -0.02 -15.46
N ARG A 39 -1.86 0.41 -16.61
CA ARG A 39 -2.73 -0.44 -17.43
C ARG A 39 -1.94 -1.60 -18.05
N THR A 40 -2.48 -2.81 -17.99
CA THR A 40 -1.90 -4.00 -18.62
C THR A 40 -2.53 -4.27 -19.99
N TRP A 41 -1.95 -5.21 -20.74
CA TRP A 41 -2.51 -5.69 -22.00
C TRP A 41 -3.75 -6.54 -21.69
N GLY A 42 -4.91 -5.89 -21.63
CA GLY A 42 -6.20 -6.55 -21.38
C GLY A 42 -6.97 -5.88 -20.25
N SER A 43 -7.39 -4.62 -20.47
CA SER A 43 -8.30 -3.78 -19.64
C SER A 43 -8.06 -3.68 -18.12
N ARG A 44 -7.14 -4.44 -17.56
CA ARG A 44 -6.81 -4.50 -16.14
C ARG A 44 -5.79 -3.44 -15.79
N THR A 45 -5.71 -3.15 -14.50
CA THR A 45 -4.73 -2.24 -13.93
C THR A 45 -3.85 -3.00 -12.95
N ALA A 46 -2.57 -3.06 -13.26
CA ALA A 46 -1.52 -3.49 -12.35
C ALA A 46 -1.13 -2.35 -11.41
N TYR A 47 -0.55 -2.69 -10.27
CA TYR A 47 0.10 -1.74 -9.40
C TYR A 47 1.48 -2.22 -8.96
N ARG A 48 2.34 -1.26 -8.62
CA ARG A 48 3.65 -1.50 -7.99
C ARG A 48 3.74 -0.69 -6.71
N LEU A 49 4.47 -1.22 -5.75
CA LEU A 49 4.69 -0.61 -4.44
C LEU A 49 6.18 -0.36 -4.26
N SER A 50 6.54 0.81 -3.73
CA SER A 50 7.94 1.08 -3.36
C SER A 50 8.38 0.32 -2.11
N HIS A 51 7.43 -0.04 -1.24
CA HIS A 51 7.66 -0.78 -0.01
C HIS A 51 6.66 -1.92 0.13
N ALA A 52 7.00 -2.95 0.90
CA ALA A 52 6.08 -3.91 1.48
C ALA A 52 5.95 -3.66 2.98
N ILE A 53 4.90 -4.22 3.60
CA ILE A 53 4.76 -4.21 5.05
C ILE A 53 5.17 -5.56 5.65
N LYS A 54 6.01 -5.52 6.69
CA LYS A 54 6.45 -6.69 7.48
C LYS A 54 6.31 -6.36 8.96
N THR A 55 5.15 -6.64 9.54
CA THR A 55 4.96 -6.50 10.99
C THR A 55 5.54 -7.71 11.75
N PRO A 56 5.74 -7.63 13.08
CA PRO A 56 6.28 -8.74 13.88
C PRO A 56 5.47 -10.05 13.80
N ARG A 57 4.21 -9.99 13.34
CA ARG A 57 3.34 -11.16 13.17
C ARG A 57 3.59 -11.92 11.87
N GLN A 58 4.34 -11.34 10.95
CA GLN A 58 4.53 -11.90 9.62
C GLN A 58 5.90 -12.58 9.53
N PRO A 59 5.98 -13.82 9.03
CA PRO A 59 7.27 -14.48 8.82
C PRO A 59 8.09 -13.81 7.70
N SER A 60 7.43 -13.11 6.78
CA SER A 60 8.04 -12.41 5.64
C SER A 60 7.26 -11.14 5.29
N PRO A 61 7.87 -10.18 4.56
CA PRO A 61 7.16 -9.01 4.06
C PRO A 61 5.98 -9.40 3.16
N PHE A 62 4.84 -8.71 3.33
CA PHE A 62 3.68 -8.90 2.48
C PHE A 62 3.85 -8.17 1.16
N TRP A 63 4.08 -8.96 0.12
CA TRP A 63 3.92 -8.56 -1.26
C TRP A 63 2.59 -9.10 -1.77
N SER A 64 1.81 -8.28 -2.47
CA SER A 64 0.56 -8.76 -3.05
C SER A 64 0.85 -9.82 -4.12
N CYS A 65 0.37 -11.04 -3.90
CA CYS A 65 0.55 -12.16 -4.83
C CYS A 65 -0.02 -11.87 -6.23
N VAL A 66 -1.08 -11.06 -6.30
CA VAL A 66 -1.67 -10.60 -7.56
C VAL A 66 -1.75 -9.08 -7.50
N SER A 67 -0.78 -8.43 -8.12
CA SER A 67 -0.69 -6.97 -8.15
C SER A 67 -1.51 -6.37 -9.30
N GLU A 68 -2.71 -6.90 -9.55
CA GLU A 68 -3.62 -6.47 -10.61
C GLU A 68 -5.08 -6.50 -10.15
N ALA A 69 -5.89 -5.62 -10.72
CA ALA A 69 -7.34 -5.60 -10.57
C ALA A 69 -8.01 -5.10 -11.86
N ASP A 70 -9.33 -5.23 -11.94
CA ASP A 70 -10.06 -4.92 -13.18
C ASP A 70 -10.15 -3.41 -13.43
N THR A 71 -10.18 -2.60 -12.38
CA THR A 71 -10.17 -1.13 -12.48
C THR A 71 -8.99 -0.51 -11.69
N PRO A 72 -8.55 0.72 -12.02
CA PRO A 72 -7.50 1.36 -11.23
C PRO A 72 -7.93 1.66 -9.79
N GLY A 73 -9.21 1.92 -9.56
CA GLY A 73 -9.75 2.09 -8.21
C GLY A 73 -9.70 0.79 -7.38
N ASP A 74 -9.96 -0.36 -8.01
CA ASP A 74 -9.80 -1.66 -7.34
C ASP A 74 -8.32 -1.99 -7.09
N ALA A 75 -7.44 -1.65 -8.03
CA ALA A 75 -5.99 -1.84 -7.89
C ALA A 75 -5.43 -1.01 -6.72
N LEU A 76 -5.81 0.27 -6.65
CA LEU A 76 -5.44 1.16 -5.55
C LEU A 76 -5.99 0.68 -4.20
N ARG A 77 -7.26 0.24 -4.17
CA ARG A 77 -7.86 -0.34 -2.96
C ARG A 77 -7.11 -1.58 -2.51
N LYS A 78 -6.81 -2.50 -3.42
CA LYS A 78 -6.07 -3.74 -3.13
C LYS A 78 -4.67 -3.45 -2.60
N ALA A 79 -3.97 -2.47 -3.18
CA ALA A 79 -2.68 -1.99 -2.69
C ALA A 79 -2.78 -1.49 -1.24
N ILE A 80 -3.69 -0.56 -0.97
CA ILE A 80 -3.84 0.08 0.34
C ILE A 80 -4.30 -0.91 1.41
N SER A 81 -5.31 -1.74 1.11
CA SER A 81 -5.84 -2.72 2.07
C SER A 81 -4.78 -3.73 2.53
N GLY A 82 -3.80 -4.04 1.68
CA GLY A 82 -2.65 -4.87 2.08
C GLY A 82 -1.87 -4.24 3.23
N PHE A 83 -1.56 -2.95 3.16
CA PHE A 83 -0.89 -2.23 4.23
C PHE A 83 -1.77 -2.10 5.47
N THR A 84 -2.97 -1.55 5.31
CA THR A 84 -3.80 -1.15 6.45
C THR A 84 -4.31 -2.34 7.25
N MET A 85 -4.56 -3.49 6.60
CA MET A 85 -4.90 -4.74 7.29
C MET A 85 -3.77 -5.21 8.21
N HIS A 86 -2.54 -5.29 7.72
CA HIS A 86 -1.39 -5.76 8.50
C HIS A 86 -1.00 -4.77 9.60
N TYR A 87 -1.06 -3.48 9.31
CA TYR A 87 -0.83 -2.41 10.27
C TYR A 87 -1.83 -2.48 11.44
N ARG A 88 -3.14 -2.43 11.15
CA ARG A 88 -4.20 -2.48 12.18
C ARG A 88 -4.09 -3.72 13.05
N LYS A 89 -3.79 -4.88 12.44
CA LYS A 89 -3.65 -6.14 13.17
C LYS A 89 -2.51 -6.07 14.19
N ALA A 90 -1.32 -5.61 13.78
CA ALA A 90 -0.18 -5.52 14.69
C ALA A 90 -0.41 -4.49 15.81
N VAL A 91 -0.96 -3.32 15.49
CA VAL A 91 -1.29 -2.30 16.48
C VAL A 91 -2.35 -2.79 17.47
N GLY A 92 -3.43 -3.43 16.98
CA GLY A 92 -4.48 -3.99 17.82
C GLY A 92 -4.01 -5.11 18.75
N GLU A 93 -2.86 -5.71 18.46
CA GLU A 93 -2.22 -6.74 19.28
C GLU A 93 -1.15 -6.18 20.23
N GLY A 94 -0.98 -4.86 20.27
CA GLY A 94 -0.10 -4.15 21.20
C GLY A 94 1.32 -3.90 20.69
N TYR A 95 1.62 -4.20 19.42
CA TYR A 95 2.91 -3.84 18.84
C TYR A 95 2.94 -2.35 18.48
N ALA A 96 3.96 -1.64 18.95
CA ALA A 96 4.20 -0.25 18.57
C ALA A 96 4.63 -0.19 17.09
N PRO A 97 4.02 0.68 16.26
CA PRO A 97 4.49 0.95 14.91
C PRO A 97 5.96 1.34 14.88
N ALA A 98 6.71 0.78 13.95
CA ALA A 98 8.13 1.08 13.74
C ALA A 98 8.43 1.17 12.25
N GLU A 99 9.35 2.07 11.87
CA GLU A 99 9.71 2.31 10.47
C GLU A 99 10.24 1.07 9.75
N ASP A 100 10.86 0.14 10.50
CA ASP A 100 11.37 -1.13 9.97
C ASP A 100 10.26 -2.09 9.50
N TRP A 101 8.98 -1.78 9.79
CA TRP A 101 7.84 -2.48 9.20
C TRP A 101 7.73 -2.22 7.71
N LEU A 102 8.26 -1.12 7.19
CA LEU A 102 8.25 -0.82 5.76
C LEU A 102 9.56 -1.28 5.12
N VAL A 103 9.48 -2.34 4.33
CA VAL A 103 10.63 -2.96 3.67
C VAL A 103 10.67 -2.49 2.22
N PRO A 104 11.76 -1.84 1.75
CA PRO A 104 11.84 -1.35 0.38
C PRO A 104 11.82 -2.51 -0.64
N ALA A 105 11.20 -2.26 -1.79
CA ALA A 105 11.34 -3.14 -2.94
C ALA A 105 12.81 -3.13 -3.40
N GLY A 106 13.42 -4.31 -3.52
CA GLY A 106 14.77 -4.44 -4.08
C GLY A 106 14.83 -3.85 -5.49
N SER A 107 15.91 -3.10 -5.76
CA SER A 107 16.22 -2.49 -7.06
C SER A 107 16.55 -3.53 -8.12
#